data_AF-A0A935FV09-F1
#
_entry.id   AF-A0A935FV09-F1
#
_cell.length_a   1.000
_cell.length_b   1.000
_cell.length_c   1.000
_cell.angle_alpha   90.00
_cell.angle_beta   90.00
_cell.angle_gamma   90.00
#
_symmetry.space_group_name_H-M   'P 1'
#
loop_
_entity.id
_entity.type
_entity.pdbx_description
1 polymer ?
#
loop_
_entity_poly.entity_id
_entity_poly.type
_entity_poly.pdbx_seq_one_letter_code
_entity_poly.pdbx_strand_id
1 'polypeptide(L)'
;MARRQALARRIVIAFRALTLVVSGLFSLTVVGVVLWVENDVVSESMDHQISSVLKSYQTTQRWPELVGIPVSMRRDCTSFHLPSLPMWRKALLKLSVAMMPTTCFRKIIDGQSYILVRNQGEFEAQERLVYAAVMAGFIASVLLAWLIGNFTAKRVLDPVIDLARRVRKREQLHALAPALAPDYSDDEVGQLAAAFDAALGELRAVLERERLFTSDVSHELRTPLMVIASSCELLAARVTDRARELVGSIDAASREMHELVQ
;
A
#
# COMPACT_ATOMS: atom_id res chain seq x y z
N MET A 1 -16.05 -14.76 10.31
CA MET A 1 -15.96 -13.32 9.93
C MET A 1 -14.54 -12.82 9.56
N ALA A 2 -13.45 -13.61 9.70
CA ALA A 2 -12.08 -13.12 9.61
C ALA A 2 -11.49 -12.86 8.19
N ARG A 3 -12.12 -13.31 7.10
CA ARG A 3 -11.54 -13.19 5.73
C ARG A 3 -11.82 -11.84 5.04
N ARG A 4 -12.85 -11.09 5.46
CA ARG A 4 -13.33 -9.86 4.79
C ARG A 4 -12.31 -8.72 4.78
N GLN A 5 -11.36 -8.72 5.71
CA GLN A 5 -10.38 -7.64 5.84
C GLN A 5 -9.08 -7.91 5.09
N ALA A 6 -8.83 -9.11 4.56
CA ALA A 6 -7.49 -9.46 4.11
C ALA A 6 -7.03 -8.60 2.91
N LEU A 7 -7.85 -8.45 1.87
CA LEU A 7 -7.45 -7.73 0.66
C LEU A 7 -7.38 -6.21 0.88
N ALA A 8 -8.44 -5.62 1.45
CA ALA A 8 -8.47 -4.18 1.75
C ALA A 8 -7.34 -3.77 2.69
N ARG A 9 -7.13 -4.55 3.75
CA ARG A 9 -6.05 -4.29 4.70
C ARG A 9 -4.68 -4.44 4.02
N ARG A 10 -4.49 -5.41 3.13
CA ARG A 10 -3.24 -5.57 2.37
C ARG A 10 -2.96 -4.37 1.46
N ILE A 11 -3.95 -3.88 0.71
CA ILE A 11 -3.78 -2.72 -0.17
C ILE A 11 -3.46 -1.47 0.65
N VAL A 12 -4.17 -1.23 1.75
CA VAL A 12 -3.90 -0.10 2.64
C VAL A 12 -2.52 -0.20 3.29
N ILE A 13 -2.13 -1.38 3.76
CA ILE A 13 -0.79 -1.62 4.31
C ILE A 13 0.27 -1.37 3.25
N ALA A 14 0.08 -1.87 2.02
CA ALA A 14 1.01 -1.68 0.92
C ALA A 14 1.18 -0.20 0.57
N PHE A 15 0.08 0.56 0.48
CA PHE A 15 0.14 1.99 0.17
C PHE A 15 0.84 2.80 1.28
N ARG A 16 0.55 2.48 2.54
CA ARG A 16 1.22 3.10 3.70
C ARG A 16 2.71 2.74 3.76
N ALA A 17 3.05 1.48 3.51
CA ALA A 17 4.42 1.01 3.48
C ALA A 17 5.21 1.68 2.34
N LEU A 18 4.63 1.74 1.14
CA LEU A 18 5.24 2.43 -0.01
C LEU A 18 5.49 3.91 0.31
N THR A 19 4.50 4.61 0.87
CA THR A 19 4.66 6.03 1.21
C THR A 19 5.73 6.23 2.28
N LEU A 20 5.78 5.36 3.29
CA LEU A 20 6.79 5.41 4.35
C LEU A 20 8.19 5.18 3.78
N VAL A 21 8.35 4.22 2.86
CA VAL A 21 9.62 3.95 2.19
C VAL A 21 10.04 5.14 1.31
N VAL A 22 9.16 5.64 0.45
CA VAL A 22 9.47 6.74 -0.47
C VAL A 22 9.77 8.03 0.30
N SER A 23 8.93 8.38 1.27
CA SER A 23 9.14 9.60 2.08
C SER A 23 10.37 9.48 2.97
N GLY A 24 10.63 8.28 3.51
CA GLY A 24 11.81 8.01 4.33
C GLY A 24 13.10 8.11 3.52
N LEU A 25 13.12 7.52 2.32
CA LEU A 25 14.26 7.61 1.40
C LEU A 25 14.52 9.05 0.96
N PHE A 26 13.46 9.80 0.65
CA PHE A 26 13.56 11.22 0.31
C PHE A 26 14.14 12.04 1.48
N SER A 27 13.60 11.86 2.70
CA SER A 27 14.09 12.53 3.91
C SER A 27 15.57 12.21 4.18
N LEU A 28 15.95 10.93 4.12
CA LEU A 28 17.34 10.48 4.28
C LEU A 28 18.28 11.08 3.22
N THR A 29 17.81 11.18 1.97
CA THR A 29 18.58 11.79 0.88
C THR A 29 18.83 13.27 1.15
N VAL A 30 17.81 14.02 1.56
CA VAL A 30 17.98 15.45 1.88
C VAL A 30 18.94 15.65 3.05
N VAL A 31 18.77 14.89 4.14
CA VAL A 31 19.69 14.95 5.29
C VAL A 31 21.12 14.57 4.87
N GLY A 32 21.28 13.53 4.05
CA GLY A 32 22.58 13.12 3.52
C GLY A 32 23.25 14.20 2.68
N VAL A 33 22.50 14.90 1.81
CA VAL A 33 23.01 16.03 1.02
C VAL A 33 23.45 17.17 1.92
N VAL A 34 22.67 17.53 2.95
CA VAL A 34 23.05 18.59 3.90
C VAL A 34 24.36 18.23 4.63
N LEU A 35 24.48 16.99 5.11
CA LEU A 35 25.70 16.50 5.76
C LEU A 35 26.91 16.48 4.80
N TRP A 36 26.71 16.19 3.52
CA TRP A 36 27.77 16.23 2.51
C TRP A 36 28.22 17.66 2.24
N VAL A 37 27.29 18.60 2.04
CA VAL A 37 27.58 20.02 1.85
C VAL A 37 28.35 20.60 3.05
N GLU A 38 27.94 20.25 4.27
CA GLU A 38 28.60 20.73 5.49
C GLU A 38 30.04 20.22 5.61
N ASN A 39 30.29 18.94 5.34
CA ASN A 39 31.62 18.35 5.54
C ASN A 39 32.61 18.69 4.41
N ASP A 40 32.15 18.72 3.17
CA ASP A 40 33.04 18.85 2.00
C ASP A 40 33.15 20.30 1.53
N VAL A 41 32.03 20.94 1.20
CA VAL A 41 31.99 22.26 0.55
C VAL A 41 32.41 23.38 1.50
N VAL A 42 31.99 23.31 2.76
CA VAL A 42 32.39 24.32 3.76
C VAL A 42 33.89 24.22 4.05
N SER A 43 34.48 23.02 4.11
CA SER A 43 35.90 22.87 4.39
C SER A 43 36.78 23.39 3.24
N GLU A 44 36.39 23.11 1.99
CA GLU A 44 37.12 23.54 0.80
C GLU A 44 37.02 25.06 0.58
N SER A 45 35.83 25.63 0.79
CA SER A 45 35.61 27.08 0.77
C SER A 45 36.44 27.81 1.82
N MET A 46 36.53 27.25 3.03
CA MET A 46 37.33 27.83 4.12
C MET A 46 38.83 27.77 3.82
N ASP A 47 39.32 26.72 3.17
CA ASP A 47 40.72 26.63 2.72
C ASP A 47 41.08 27.69 1.67
N HIS A 48 40.17 27.96 0.73
CA HIS A 48 40.33 29.04 -0.27
C HIS A 48 40.29 30.44 0.35
N GLN A 49 39.45 30.68 1.36
CA GLN A 49 39.41 31.96 2.07
C GLN A 49 40.66 32.19 2.94
N ILE A 50 41.12 31.17 3.65
CA ILE A 50 42.34 31.30 4.48
C ILE A 50 43.55 31.62 3.60
N SER A 51 43.70 30.92 2.48
CA SER A 51 44.82 31.14 1.55
C SER A 51 44.78 32.51 0.87
N SER A 52 43.61 33.04 0.52
CA SER A 52 43.48 34.38 -0.06
C SER A 52 43.80 35.48 0.97
N VAL A 53 43.34 35.33 2.21
CA VAL A 53 43.66 36.25 3.31
C VAL A 53 45.17 36.21 3.63
N LEU A 54 45.78 35.04 3.70
CA LEU A 54 47.23 34.89 3.91
C LEU A 54 48.04 35.56 2.80
N LYS A 55 47.64 35.37 1.53
CA LYS A 55 48.32 36.00 0.38
C LYS A 55 48.22 37.54 0.44
N SER A 56 47.06 38.06 0.85
CA SER A 56 46.88 39.50 1.05
C SER A 56 47.70 40.05 2.22
N TYR A 57 47.84 39.30 3.31
CA TYR A 57 48.64 39.68 4.47
C TYR A 57 50.13 39.70 4.16
N GLN A 58 50.63 38.71 3.42
CA GLN A 58 52.03 38.66 2.99
C GLN A 58 52.40 39.86 2.11
N THR A 59 51.44 40.37 1.33
CA THR A 59 51.65 41.50 0.41
C THR A 59 51.53 42.86 1.12
N THR A 60 50.55 43.02 2.01
CA THR A 60 50.20 44.33 2.60
C THR A 60 50.75 44.51 4.02
N GLN A 61 51.23 43.44 4.67
CA GLN A 61 51.64 43.39 6.09
C GLN A 61 50.59 43.88 7.11
N ARG A 62 49.38 44.22 6.65
CA ARG A 62 48.23 44.59 7.46
C ARG A 62 47.13 43.57 7.22
N TRP A 63 46.40 43.26 8.28
CA TRP A 63 45.21 42.43 8.17
C TRP A 63 44.15 43.18 7.39
N PRO A 64 43.59 42.61 6.31
CA PRO A 64 42.47 43.24 5.63
C PRO A 64 41.27 43.29 6.58
N GLU A 65 40.59 44.44 6.67
CA GLU A 65 39.24 44.50 7.22
C GLU A 65 38.33 43.74 6.25
N LEU A 66 38.12 42.45 6.52
CA LEU A 66 37.13 41.66 5.81
C LEU A 66 35.75 42.18 6.19
N VAL A 67 35.18 43.00 5.30
CA VAL A 67 33.83 43.53 5.41
C VAL A 67 32.85 42.39 5.72
N GLY A 68 32.18 42.47 6.86
CA GLY A 68 31.11 41.55 7.26
C GLY A 68 31.53 40.32 8.07
N ILE A 69 32.81 40.15 8.43
CA ILE A 69 33.24 39.04 9.30
C ILE A 69 34.11 39.62 10.42
N PRO A 70 33.70 39.55 11.71
CA PRO A 70 34.56 39.92 12.82
C PRO A 70 35.65 38.85 13.00
N VAL A 71 36.65 38.85 12.12
CA VAL A 71 37.82 37.97 12.23
C VAL A 71 38.77 38.59 13.24
N SER A 72 38.71 38.15 14.50
CA SER A 72 39.73 38.49 15.49
C SER A 72 40.94 37.56 15.33
N MET A 73 41.81 37.87 14.38
CA MET A 73 43.07 37.14 14.20
C MET A 73 44.08 37.64 15.23
N ARG A 74 44.23 36.92 16.35
CA ARG A 74 45.21 37.27 17.40
C ARG A 74 46.43 36.36 17.29
N ARG A 75 47.61 36.97 17.12
CA ARG A 75 48.92 36.29 17.14
C ARG A 75 49.15 35.81 18.59
N ASP A 76 49.43 34.52 18.77
CA ASP A 76 49.55 33.81 20.06
C ASP A 76 48.30 33.78 20.95
N CYS A 77 47.44 32.80 20.71
CA CYS A 77 46.41 32.37 21.66
C CYS A 77 46.97 31.27 22.59
N THR A 78 47.94 31.58 23.45
CA THR A 78 48.44 30.65 24.47
C THR A 78 47.46 30.45 25.64
N SER A 79 46.44 31.30 25.78
CA SER A 79 45.43 31.23 26.84
C SER A 79 44.16 30.44 26.48
N PHE A 80 44.05 29.91 25.25
CA PHE A 80 42.88 29.14 24.83
C PHE A 80 43.25 27.65 24.81
N HIS A 81 42.84 26.90 25.84
CA HIS A 81 42.97 25.44 25.85
C HIS A 81 41.99 24.83 24.84
N LEU A 82 42.44 24.63 23.61
CA LEU A 82 41.76 23.74 22.68
C LEU A 82 42.00 22.29 23.10
N PRO A 83 40.96 21.42 23.09
CA PRO A 83 41.15 19.99 23.28
C PRO A 83 42.07 19.43 22.17
N SER A 84 43.02 18.56 22.54
CA SER A 84 43.96 17.96 21.61
C SER A 84 43.21 17.06 20.60
N LEU A 85 43.37 17.37 19.32
CA LEU A 85 42.67 16.66 18.23
C LEU A 85 43.62 15.73 17.47
N PRO A 86 43.12 14.59 16.97
CA PRO A 86 43.89 13.70 16.11
C PRO A 86 44.22 14.37 14.76
N MET A 87 45.46 14.21 14.30
CA MET A 87 46.04 14.82 13.08
C MET A 87 45.29 14.54 11.77
N TRP A 88 44.40 13.55 11.74
CA TRP A 88 43.75 13.06 10.52
C TRP A 88 42.36 13.68 10.24
N ARG A 89 41.80 14.45 11.17
CA ARG A 89 40.57 15.24 10.91
C ARG A 89 40.97 16.64 10.45
N LYS A 90 40.58 17.03 9.22
CA LYS A 90 40.56 18.44 8.78
C LYS A 90 39.64 19.20 9.75
N ALA A 91 40.23 19.80 10.78
CA ALA A 91 39.52 20.12 12.02
C ALA A 91 38.72 21.42 11.90
N LEU A 92 37.52 21.31 11.33
CA LEU A 92 36.36 22.11 11.70
C LEU A 92 36.03 21.83 13.16
N LEU A 93 36.35 22.74 14.09
CA LEU A 93 35.72 22.71 15.41
C LEU A 93 34.64 23.76 15.48
N LYS A 94 33.38 23.32 15.57
CA LYS A 94 32.31 24.13 16.15
C LYS A 94 32.66 24.32 17.63
N LEU A 95 33.11 25.52 17.99
CA LEU A 95 33.64 25.83 19.31
C LEU A 95 32.93 27.11 19.75
N SER A 96 31.88 26.97 20.56
CA SER A 96 31.10 28.11 21.03
C SER A 96 31.96 29.01 21.91
N VAL A 97 32.43 30.13 21.36
CA VAL A 97 33.18 31.14 22.11
C VAL A 97 32.19 32.22 22.56
N ALA A 98 32.17 32.51 23.87
CA ALA A 98 31.46 33.64 24.46
C ALA A 98 29.94 33.73 24.12
N MET A 99 29.20 32.64 24.34
CA MET A 99 27.74 32.56 24.11
C MET A 99 27.28 32.85 22.66
N MET A 100 28.18 32.83 21.68
CA MET A 100 27.84 32.88 20.26
C MET A 100 28.28 31.60 19.54
N PRO A 101 27.41 30.97 18.72
CA PRO A 101 27.77 29.79 17.93
C PRO A 101 28.81 30.20 16.87
N THR A 102 30.07 30.00 17.22
CA THR A 102 31.23 30.35 16.41
C THR A 102 31.96 29.07 16.02
N THR A 103 32.37 28.98 14.76
CA THR A 103 33.15 27.84 14.26
C THR A 103 34.56 28.31 14.03
N CYS A 104 35.50 27.61 14.69
CA CYS A 104 36.91 27.92 14.66
C CYS A 104 37.63 26.93 13.74
N PHE A 105 38.27 27.43 12.70
CA PHE A 105 39.20 26.65 11.87
C PHE A 105 40.63 26.98 12.26
N ARG A 106 41.43 25.96 12.58
CA ARG A 106 42.87 26.12 12.82
C ARG A 106 43.67 25.59 11.63
N LYS A 107 44.50 26.44 11.02
CA LYS A 107 45.49 26.05 10.01
C LYS A 107 46.89 26.36 10.53
N ILE A 108 47.79 25.38 10.50
CA ILE A 108 49.19 25.59 10.88
C ILE A 108 50.01 25.76 9.61
N ILE A 109 50.72 26.87 9.48
CA ILE A 109 51.63 27.15 8.36
C ILE A 109 52.94 27.63 8.98
N ASP A 110 54.06 27.02 8.59
CA ASP A 110 55.41 27.34 9.08
C ASP A 110 55.55 27.37 10.61
N GLY A 111 54.90 26.43 11.30
CA GLY A 111 54.93 26.32 12.76
C GLY A 111 54.05 27.33 13.51
N GLN A 112 53.39 28.26 12.81
CA GLN A 112 52.43 29.19 13.41
C GLN A 112 50.99 28.75 13.17
N SER A 113 50.16 28.83 14.21
CA SER A 113 48.74 28.51 14.12
C SER A 113 47.90 29.74 13.82
N TYR A 114 47.14 29.67 12.73
CA TYR A 114 46.14 30.65 12.34
C TYR A 114 44.75 30.11 12.67
N ILE A 115 43.93 30.92 13.35
CA ILE A 115 42.55 30.55 13.70
C ILE A 115 41.60 31.51 12.99
N LEU A 116 40.68 30.97 12.20
CA LEU A 116 39.60 31.70 11.55
C LEU A 116 38.30 31.43 12.33
N VAL A 117 37.66 32.49 12.83
CA VAL A 117 36.41 32.42 13.59
C VAL A 117 35.29 32.98 12.73
N ARG A 118 34.28 32.17 12.43
CA ARG A 118 33.07 32.61 11.70
C ARG A 118 31.86 32.56 12.61
N ASN A 119 31.08 33.64 12.63
CA ASN A 119 29.73 33.62 13.20
C ASN A 119 28.84 32.79 12.27
N GLN A 120 28.38 31.62 12.75
CA GLN A 120 27.59 30.67 11.96
C GLN A 120 26.10 30.67 12.37
N GLY A 121 25.67 31.59 13.25
CA GLY A 121 24.31 31.59 13.79
C GLY A 121 23.22 31.71 12.73
N GLU A 122 23.43 32.49 11.66
CA GLU A 122 22.48 32.61 10.55
C GLU A 122 22.39 31.32 9.72
N PHE A 123 23.51 30.61 9.54
CA PHE A 123 23.55 29.32 8.84
C PHE A 123 22.91 28.20 9.66
N GLU A 124 23.13 28.16 10.98
CA GLU A 124 22.51 27.17 11.87
C GLU A 124 20.98 27.35 11.96
N ALA A 125 20.49 28.59 11.91
CA ALA A 125 19.05 28.86 11.88
C ALA A 125 18.41 28.39 10.57
N GLN A 126 19.06 28.64 9.43
CA GLN A 126 18.61 28.17 8.12
C GLN A 126 18.62 26.63 8.03
N GLU A 127 19.66 25.98 8.54
CA GLU A 127 19.76 24.52 8.57
C GLU A 127 18.62 23.89 9.41
N ARG A 128 18.32 24.48 10.57
CA ARG A 128 17.21 24.04 11.42
C ARG A 128 15.85 24.18 10.73
N LEU A 129 15.65 25.25 9.95
CA LEU A 129 14.44 25.42 9.14
C LEU A 129 14.31 24.35 8.06
N VAL A 130 15.42 23.99 7.38
CA VAL A 130 15.42 22.91 6.38
C VAL A 130 15.06 21.57 7.03
N TYR A 131 15.70 21.21 8.15
CA TYR A 131 15.36 19.96 8.85
C TYR A 131 13.91 19.95 9.36
N ALA A 132 13.44 21.06 9.92
CA ALA A 132 12.06 21.18 10.37
C ALA A 132 11.07 21.02 9.20
N ALA A 133 11.36 21.63 8.04
CA ALA A 133 10.55 21.51 6.84
C ALA A 133 10.53 20.07 6.30
N VAL A 134 11.67 19.38 6.26
CA VAL A 134 11.77 17.98 5.82
C VAL A 134 10.99 17.05 6.76
N MET A 135 11.15 17.23 8.07
CA MET A 135 10.42 16.43 9.07
C MET A 135 8.90 16.70 9.02
N ALA A 136 8.50 17.96 8.90
CA ALA A 136 7.09 18.33 8.72
C ALA A 136 6.52 17.73 7.43
N GLY A 137 7.26 17.77 6.32
CA GLY A 137 6.89 17.15 5.05
C GLY A 137 6.75 15.64 5.15
N PHE A 138 7.66 14.96 5.84
CA PHE A 138 7.59 13.52 6.09
C PHE A 138 6.35 13.14 6.93
N ILE A 139 6.08 13.87 8.01
CA ILE A 139 4.90 13.63 8.84
C ILE A 139 3.62 13.88 8.03
N ALA A 140 3.57 14.98 7.27
CA ALA A 140 2.44 15.32 6.42
C ALA A 140 2.19 14.26 5.35
N SER A 141 3.23 13.72 4.70
CA SER A 141 3.07 12.68 3.67
C SER A 141 2.54 11.36 4.27
N VAL A 142 3.01 10.96 5.45
CA VAL A 142 2.51 9.78 6.16
C VAL A 142 1.05 9.95 6.56
N LEU A 143 0.68 11.12 7.10
CA LEU A 143 -0.72 11.43 7.45
C LEU A 143 -1.63 11.42 6.21
N LEU A 144 -1.15 12.02 5.11
CA LEU A 144 -1.90 12.07 3.86
C LEU A 144 -2.10 10.67 3.28
N ALA A 145 -1.08 9.81 3.27
CA ALA A 145 -1.22 8.42 2.84
C ALA A 145 -2.14 7.60 3.76
N TRP A 146 -2.17 7.90 5.06
CA TRP A 146 -3.11 7.27 5.99
C TRP A 146 -4.56 7.64 5.65
N LEU A 147 -4.81 8.93 5.39
CA LEU A 147 -6.12 9.45 4.97
C LEU A 147 -6.57 8.89 3.62
N ILE A 148 -5.74 9.02 2.59
CA ILE A 148 -6.03 8.54 1.24
C ILE A 148 -6.23 7.02 1.25
N GLY A 149 -5.35 6.26 1.91
CA GLY A 149 -5.47 4.80 1.99
C GLY A 149 -6.80 4.36 2.63
N ASN A 150 -7.22 5.03 3.71
CA ASN A 150 -8.52 4.76 4.34
C ASN A 150 -9.69 5.14 3.43
N PHE A 151 -9.61 6.28 2.73
CA PHE A 151 -10.65 6.74 1.84
C PHE A 151 -10.84 5.82 0.63
N THR A 152 -9.74 5.45 -0.04
CA THR A 152 -9.77 4.56 -1.21
C THR A 152 -10.29 3.17 -0.84
N ALA A 153 -9.86 2.61 0.31
CA ALA A 153 -10.37 1.31 0.75
C ALA A 153 -11.89 1.32 0.93
N LYS A 154 -12.43 2.38 1.53
CA LYS A 154 -13.88 2.52 1.73
C LYS A 154 -14.62 2.77 0.42
N ARG A 155 -14.08 3.60 -0.46
CA ARG A 155 -14.80 4.05 -1.65
C ARG A 155 -14.76 3.04 -2.80
N VAL A 156 -13.65 2.32 -2.94
CA VAL A 156 -13.43 1.40 -4.07
C VAL A 156 -13.65 -0.06 -3.67
N LEU A 157 -13.16 -0.47 -2.49
CA LEU A 157 -13.19 -1.88 -2.10
C LEU A 157 -14.47 -2.32 -1.40
N ASP A 158 -15.09 -1.45 -0.59
CA ASP A 158 -16.32 -1.81 0.12
C ASP A 158 -17.45 -2.19 -0.84
N PRO A 159 -17.71 -1.45 -1.96
CA PRO A 159 -18.73 -1.83 -2.93
C PRO A 159 -18.48 -3.22 -3.56
N VAL A 160 -17.23 -3.51 -3.94
CA VAL A 160 -16.85 -4.80 -4.52
C VAL A 160 -17.04 -5.94 -3.52
N ILE A 161 -16.64 -5.74 -2.26
CA ILE A 161 -16.81 -6.73 -1.19
C ILE A 161 -18.29 -6.96 -0.88
N ASP A 162 -19.10 -5.90 -0.92
CA ASP A 162 -20.54 -6.01 -0.72
C ASP A 162 -21.20 -6.77 -1.88
N LEU A 163 -20.86 -6.45 -3.13
CA LEU A 163 -21.35 -7.15 -4.32
C LEU A 163 -21.03 -8.65 -4.23
N ALA A 164 -19.76 -8.99 -4.01
CA ALA A 164 -19.33 -10.39 -3.86
C ALA A 164 -20.08 -11.13 -2.72
N ARG A 165 -20.41 -10.41 -1.64
CA ARG A 165 -21.18 -10.98 -0.52
C ARG A 165 -22.63 -11.23 -0.90
N ARG A 166 -23.26 -10.32 -1.64
CA ARG A 166 -24.65 -10.46 -2.11
C ARG A 166 -24.78 -11.57 -3.15
N VAL A 167 -23.87 -11.63 -4.12
CA VAL A 167 -23.81 -12.71 -5.13
C VAL A 167 -23.70 -14.09 -4.48
N ARG A 168 -22.95 -14.21 -3.37
CA ARG A 168 -22.78 -15.48 -2.65
C ARG A 168 -24.02 -15.92 -1.86
N LYS A 169 -25.01 -15.06 -1.65
CA LYS A 169 -26.23 -15.46 -0.94
C LYS A 169 -27.05 -16.38 -1.82
N ARG A 170 -27.45 -17.54 -1.27
CA ARG A 170 -28.33 -18.50 -1.96
C ARG A 170 -29.66 -17.88 -2.40
N GLU A 171 -30.13 -16.87 -1.65
CA GLU A 171 -31.32 -16.09 -1.98
C GLU A 171 -31.29 -15.52 -3.40
N GLN A 172 -30.09 -15.23 -3.92
CA GLN A 172 -29.89 -14.68 -5.26
C GLN A 172 -30.16 -15.70 -6.39
N LEU A 173 -30.37 -16.98 -6.07
CA LEU A 173 -30.80 -18.00 -7.02
C LEU A 173 -32.32 -18.10 -7.15
N HIS A 174 -33.09 -17.42 -6.32
CA HIS A 174 -34.55 -17.38 -6.46
C HIS A 174 -34.96 -16.56 -7.69
N ALA A 175 -36.03 -16.98 -8.35
CA ALA A 175 -36.56 -16.29 -9.53
C ALA A 175 -36.96 -14.82 -9.26
N LEU A 176 -37.42 -14.51 -8.04
CA LEU A 176 -37.81 -13.16 -7.61
C LEU A 176 -36.69 -12.36 -6.92
N ALA A 177 -35.44 -12.83 -6.98
CA ALA A 177 -34.34 -12.11 -6.35
C ALA A 177 -34.11 -10.75 -7.05
N PRO A 178 -33.98 -9.65 -6.29
CA PRO A 178 -33.77 -8.32 -6.86
C PRO A 178 -32.44 -8.24 -7.62
N ALA A 179 -32.40 -7.43 -8.66
CA ALA A 179 -31.17 -7.13 -9.40
C ALA A 179 -30.15 -6.43 -8.49
N LEU A 180 -28.87 -6.74 -8.68
CA LEU A 180 -27.76 -6.16 -7.93
C LEU A 180 -27.36 -4.81 -8.50
N ALA A 181 -27.32 -4.67 -9.83
CA ALA A 181 -26.79 -3.49 -10.53
C ALA A 181 -27.38 -2.14 -10.08
N PRO A 182 -28.70 -2.00 -9.81
CA PRO A 182 -29.28 -0.71 -9.40
C PRO A 182 -28.73 -0.15 -8.08
N ASP A 183 -28.15 -0.99 -7.23
CA ASP A 183 -27.59 -0.58 -5.94
C ASP A 183 -26.13 -0.09 -6.03
N TYR A 184 -25.52 -0.15 -7.22
CA TYR A 184 -24.14 0.25 -7.48
C TYR A 184 -24.07 1.44 -8.44
N SER A 185 -22.96 2.17 -8.39
CA SER A 185 -22.71 3.31 -9.28
C SER A 185 -22.48 2.84 -10.71
N ASP A 186 -22.72 3.72 -11.70
CA ASP A 186 -22.49 3.44 -13.13
C ASP A 186 -21.00 3.53 -13.50
N ASP A 187 -20.19 2.75 -12.80
CA ASP A 187 -18.74 2.63 -12.96
C ASP A 187 -18.35 1.15 -13.22
N GLU A 188 -17.07 0.81 -13.10
CA GLU A 188 -16.60 -0.57 -13.29
C GLU A 188 -17.24 -1.56 -12.32
N VAL A 189 -17.63 -1.12 -11.10
CA VAL A 189 -18.32 -1.97 -10.12
C VAL A 189 -19.78 -2.19 -10.55
N GLY A 190 -20.46 -1.15 -11.06
CA GLY A 190 -21.80 -1.29 -11.64
C GLY A 190 -21.83 -2.22 -12.85
N GLN A 191 -20.86 -2.10 -13.76
CA GLN A 191 -20.72 -3.00 -14.90
C GLN A 191 -20.50 -4.45 -14.47
N LEU A 192 -19.69 -4.68 -13.43
CA LEU A 192 -19.51 -6.01 -12.85
C LEU A 192 -20.81 -6.54 -12.23
N ALA A 193 -21.57 -5.69 -11.53
CA ALA A 193 -22.87 -6.07 -10.96
C ALA A 193 -23.87 -6.47 -12.06
N ALA A 194 -23.92 -5.71 -13.16
CA ALA A 194 -24.77 -6.02 -14.31
C ALA A 194 -24.39 -7.35 -14.98
N ALA A 195 -23.09 -7.64 -15.11
CA ALA A 195 -22.60 -8.91 -15.62
C ALA A 195 -23.02 -10.10 -14.72
N PHE A 196 -22.97 -9.92 -13.39
CA PHE A 196 -23.48 -10.93 -12.46
C PHE A 196 -24.98 -11.14 -12.58
N ASP A 197 -25.77 -10.06 -12.71
CA ASP A 197 -27.22 -10.17 -12.91
C ASP A 197 -27.56 -10.93 -14.20
N ALA A 198 -26.84 -10.68 -15.29
CA ALA A 198 -27.01 -11.42 -16.55
C ALA A 198 -26.73 -12.92 -16.38
N ALA A 199 -25.58 -13.27 -15.77
CA ALA A 199 -25.21 -14.67 -15.52
C ALA A 199 -26.18 -15.38 -14.57
N LEU A 200 -26.64 -14.69 -13.52
CA LEU A 200 -27.65 -15.21 -12.60
C LEU A 200 -29.00 -15.39 -13.29
N GLY A 201 -29.38 -14.48 -14.20
CA GLY A 201 -30.58 -14.60 -15.03
C GLY A 201 -30.55 -15.85 -15.90
N GLU A 202 -29.44 -16.10 -16.58
CA GLU A 202 -29.25 -17.31 -17.39
C GLU A 202 -29.32 -18.58 -16.54
N LEU A 203 -28.61 -18.60 -15.40
CA LEU A 203 -28.64 -19.74 -14.48
C LEU A 203 -30.05 -20.02 -13.95
N ARG A 204 -30.81 -18.98 -13.56
CA ARG A 204 -32.21 -19.12 -13.14
C ARG A 204 -33.06 -19.71 -14.25
N ALA A 205 -32.88 -19.28 -15.50
CA ALA A 205 -33.62 -19.81 -16.64
C ALA A 205 -33.27 -21.27 -16.96
N VAL A 206 -32.03 -21.71 -16.71
CA VAL A 206 -31.65 -23.13 -16.82
C VAL A 206 -32.30 -23.95 -15.71
N LEU A 207 -32.22 -23.49 -14.46
CA LEU A 207 -32.81 -24.19 -13.30
C LEU A 207 -34.33 -24.31 -13.40
N GLU A 208 -35.00 -23.27 -13.90
CA GLU A 208 -36.46 -23.31 -14.10
C GLU A 208 -36.83 -24.32 -15.19
N ARG A 209 -36.08 -24.37 -16.30
CA ARG A 209 -36.28 -25.37 -17.35
C ARG A 209 -36.03 -26.79 -16.85
N GLU A 210 -35.00 -27.01 -16.05
CA GLU A 210 -34.71 -28.33 -15.44
C GLU A 210 -35.84 -28.77 -14.50
N ARG A 211 -36.36 -27.84 -13.69
CA ARG A 211 -37.49 -28.11 -12.79
C ARG A 211 -38.76 -28.46 -13.55
N LEU A 212 -39.10 -27.68 -14.58
CA LEU A 212 -40.26 -27.94 -15.43
C LEU A 212 -40.12 -29.27 -16.18
N PHE A 213 -38.96 -29.51 -16.80
CA PHE A 213 -38.67 -30.77 -17.49
C PHE A 213 -38.80 -31.98 -16.56
N THR A 214 -38.25 -31.92 -15.35
CA THR A 214 -38.35 -33.01 -14.37
C THR A 214 -39.81 -33.26 -13.97
N SER A 215 -40.57 -32.18 -13.74
CA SER A 215 -42.01 -32.28 -13.45
C SER A 215 -42.78 -32.93 -14.60
N ASP A 216 -42.56 -32.45 -15.82
CA ASP A 216 -43.26 -32.92 -17.01
C ASP A 216 -42.91 -34.38 -17.31
N VAL A 217 -41.64 -34.76 -17.25
CA VAL A 217 -41.21 -36.16 -17.41
C VAL A 217 -41.86 -37.05 -16.36
N SER A 218 -41.93 -36.61 -15.10
CA SER A 218 -42.61 -37.39 -14.06
C SER A 218 -44.10 -37.60 -14.34
N HIS A 219 -44.77 -36.58 -14.88
CA HIS A 219 -46.18 -36.69 -15.26
C HIS A 219 -46.39 -37.58 -16.48
N GLU A 220 -45.57 -37.43 -17.52
CA GLU A 220 -45.68 -38.19 -18.77
C GLU A 220 -45.28 -39.66 -18.61
N LEU A 221 -44.40 -40.00 -17.66
CA LEU A 221 -44.04 -41.39 -17.35
C LEU A 221 -45.09 -42.11 -16.47
N ARG A 222 -45.87 -41.37 -15.67
CA ARG A 222 -46.86 -41.96 -14.77
C ARG A 222 -47.95 -42.75 -15.52
N THR A 223 -48.48 -42.15 -16.58
CA THR A 223 -49.56 -42.74 -17.39
C THR A 223 -49.14 -44.05 -18.08
N PRO A 224 -48.03 -44.12 -18.85
CA PRO A 224 -47.60 -45.37 -19.48
C PRO A 224 -47.21 -46.43 -18.45
N LEU A 225 -46.60 -46.07 -17.32
CA LEU A 225 -46.32 -47.04 -16.23
C LEU A 225 -47.61 -47.63 -15.64
N MET A 226 -48.67 -46.82 -15.50
CA MET A 226 -49.98 -47.31 -15.05
C MET A 226 -50.62 -48.27 -16.08
N VAL A 227 -50.46 -47.98 -17.38
CA VAL A 227 -50.94 -48.87 -18.46
C VAL A 227 -50.16 -50.20 -18.46
N ILE A 228 -48.84 -50.17 -18.26
CA ILE A 228 -48.01 -51.38 -18.17
C ILE A 228 -48.45 -52.23 -16.97
N ALA A 229 -48.59 -51.63 -15.79
CA ALA A 229 -49.03 -52.33 -14.58
C ALA A 229 -50.42 -52.97 -14.77
N SER A 230 -51.40 -52.22 -15.30
CA SER A 230 -52.74 -52.74 -15.57
C SER A 230 -52.75 -53.87 -16.61
N SER A 231 -51.91 -53.77 -17.64
CA SER A 231 -51.78 -54.82 -18.65
C SER A 231 -51.17 -56.10 -18.05
N CYS A 232 -50.17 -55.96 -17.17
CA CYS A 232 -49.58 -57.07 -16.43
C CYS A 232 -50.61 -57.78 -15.54
N GLU A 233 -51.45 -57.03 -14.80
CA GLU A 233 -52.53 -57.61 -13.99
C GLU A 233 -53.52 -58.44 -14.84
N LEU A 234 -53.94 -57.91 -15.99
CA LEU A 234 -54.87 -58.60 -16.88
C LEU A 234 -54.25 -59.85 -17.52
N LEU A 235 -52.97 -59.79 -17.90
CA LEU A 235 -52.25 -60.92 -18.49
C LEU A 235 -51.98 -62.03 -17.46
N ALA A 236 -51.64 -61.67 -16.22
CA ALA A 236 -51.38 -62.64 -15.16
C ALA A 236 -52.56 -63.61 -14.92
N ALA A 237 -53.79 -63.16 -15.16
CA ALA A 237 -55.01 -63.96 -15.05
C ALA A 237 -55.25 -64.95 -16.21
N ARG A 238 -54.51 -64.87 -17.31
CA ARG A 238 -54.77 -65.62 -18.56
C ARG A 238 -53.60 -66.46 -19.09
N VAL A 239 -52.43 -66.39 -18.47
CA VAL A 239 -51.19 -67.03 -18.96
C VAL A 239 -50.78 -68.29 -18.19
N THR A 240 -49.97 -69.13 -18.84
CA THR A 240 -49.34 -70.33 -18.27
C THR A 240 -48.35 -69.98 -17.15
N ASP A 241 -48.03 -70.94 -16.28
CA ASP A 241 -47.18 -70.70 -15.09
C ASP A 241 -45.81 -70.09 -15.43
N ARG A 242 -45.18 -70.51 -16.54
CA ARG A 242 -43.89 -69.96 -16.98
C ARG A 242 -43.99 -68.51 -17.47
N ALA A 243 -45.08 -68.14 -18.12
CA ALA A 243 -45.33 -66.77 -18.56
C ALA A 243 -45.74 -65.85 -17.40
N ARG A 244 -46.32 -66.42 -16.32
CA ARG A 244 -46.69 -65.68 -15.11
C ARG A 244 -45.48 -65.13 -14.36
N GLU A 245 -44.37 -65.88 -14.28
CA GLU A 245 -43.10 -65.38 -13.71
C GLU A 245 -42.54 -64.17 -14.47
N LEU A 246 -42.63 -64.19 -15.80
CA LEU A 246 -42.17 -63.09 -16.66
C LEU A 246 -43.04 -61.84 -16.49
N VAL A 247 -44.37 -62.00 -16.44
CA VAL A 247 -45.31 -60.90 -16.18
C VAL A 247 -45.08 -60.30 -14.79
N GLY A 248 -44.85 -61.13 -13.77
CA GLY A 248 -44.51 -60.66 -12.42
C GLY A 248 -43.20 -59.86 -12.38
N SER A 249 -42.21 -60.25 -13.18
CA SER A 249 -40.95 -59.52 -13.30
C SER A 249 -41.13 -58.15 -13.97
N ILE A 250 -41.98 -58.05 -15.00
CA ILE A 250 -42.30 -56.78 -15.68
C ILE A 250 -43.10 -55.85 -14.76
N ASP A 251 -44.09 -56.38 -14.03
CA ASP A 251 -44.86 -55.59 -13.05
C ASP A 251 -43.97 -55.04 -11.94
N ALA A 252 -43.06 -55.86 -11.39
CA ALA A 252 -42.11 -55.43 -10.38
C ALA A 252 -41.21 -54.29 -10.88
N ALA A 253 -40.62 -54.43 -12.08
CA ALA A 253 -39.80 -53.37 -12.68
C ALA A 253 -40.61 -52.09 -12.97
N SER A 254 -41.86 -52.22 -13.40
CA SER A 254 -42.76 -51.08 -13.63
C SER A 254 -43.09 -50.34 -12.33
N ARG A 255 -43.31 -51.05 -11.23
CA ARG A 255 -43.55 -50.44 -9.90
C ARG A 255 -42.30 -49.74 -9.38
N GLU A 256 -41.13 -50.33 -9.52
CA GLU A 256 -39.85 -49.71 -9.12
C GLU A 256 -39.62 -48.39 -9.88
N MET A 257 -39.84 -48.39 -11.20
CA MET A 257 -39.78 -47.16 -12.00
C MET A 257 -40.82 -46.13 -11.58
N HIS A 258 -42.01 -46.57 -11.17
CA HIS A 258 -43.06 -45.66 -10.70
C HIS A 258 -42.69 -45.00 -9.37
N GLU A 259 -42.05 -45.72 -8.45
CA GLU A 259 -41.57 -45.18 -7.17
C GLU A 259 -40.43 -44.16 -7.36
N LEU A 260 -39.54 -44.38 -8.34
CA LEU A 260 -38.44 -43.44 -8.64
C LEU A 260 -38.89 -42.09 -9.21
N VAL A 261 -40.09 -42.05 -9.78
CA VAL A 261 -40.62 -40.92 -10.53
C VAL A 261 -41.60 -40.09 -9.70
N GLN A 262 -42.03 -40.60 -8.53
CA GLN A 262 -42.85 -39.91 -7.53
C GLN A 262 -42.02 -39.00 -6.62
#